data_AF-A0A914DCL7-F1
#
_entry.id   AF-A0A914DCL7-F1
#
_cell.length_a   1.000
_cell.length_b   1.000
_cell.length_c   1.000
_cell.angle_alpha   90.00
_cell.angle_beta   90.00
_cell.angle_gamma   90.00
#
_symmetry.space_group_name_H-M   'P 1'
#
loop_
_entity.id
_entity.type
_entity.pdbx_description
1 polymer ?
#
loop_
_entity_poly.entity_id
_entity_poly.type
_entity_poly.pdbx_seq_one_letter_code
_entity_poly.pdbx_strand_id
1 'polypeptide(L)'
;MPSQVYRKNPEPVRDLSISLYPSNSTAFVSWIPSTDVTNILFYQLEFLPKTKDPYCYVDNPTMTISASRTFAILSLPSETECEFEVALSNFDLHAREATAKQKFTFTPLGYDPNMSQIANLWLIIAPTSVVLSLCVILRFATYCHSRIKKWVKLSKEKKKMQVEKPVMV
;
A
#
# COMPACT_ATOMS: atom_id res chain seq x y z
N MET A 1 35.16 39.13 -37.36
CA MET A 1 34.77 37.75 -36.98
C MET A 1 34.17 37.80 -35.58
N PRO A 2 32.91 37.41 -35.36
CA PRO A 2 32.33 37.47 -34.02
C PRO A 2 32.87 36.31 -33.19
N SER A 3 33.49 36.64 -32.06
CA SER A 3 33.94 35.68 -31.04
C SER A 3 32.74 34.88 -30.53
N GLN A 4 32.72 33.58 -30.81
CA GLN A 4 31.76 32.64 -30.21
C GLN A 4 32.01 32.64 -28.70
N VAL A 5 31.18 33.36 -27.94
CA VAL A 5 31.17 33.30 -26.48
C VAL A 5 30.71 31.89 -26.10
N TYR A 6 31.67 31.06 -25.69
CA TYR A 6 31.40 29.69 -25.27
C TYR A 6 30.55 29.74 -23.98
N ARG A 7 29.23 29.58 -24.11
CA ARG A 7 28.32 29.53 -22.95
C ARG A 7 28.46 28.17 -22.29
N LYS A 8 29.14 28.14 -21.14
CA LYS A 8 29.20 26.95 -20.26
C LYS A 8 27.78 26.55 -19.84
N ASN A 9 27.41 25.28 -20.01
CA ASN A 9 26.12 24.76 -19.53
C ASN A 9 26.03 24.84 -18.00
N PRO A 10 24.81 25.01 -17.45
CA PRO A 10 24.61 24.95 -16.00
C PRO A 10 25.08 23.60 -15.47
N GLU A 11 25.71 23.64 -14.31
CA GLU A 11 26.12 22.45 -13.57
C GLU A 11 24.98 22.04 -12.62
N PRO A 12 24.68 20.73 -12.48
CA PRO A 12 23.68 20.27 -11.52
C PRO A 12 24.13 20.55 -10.09
N VAL A 13 23.20 20.46 -9.14
CA VAL A 13 23.55 20.49 -7.72
C VAL A 13 24.49 19.35 -7.35
N ARG A 14 25.28 19.54 -6.29
CA ARG A 14 26.21 18.54 -5.75
C ARG A 14 25.67 17.97 -4.45
N ASP A 15 26.13 16.78 -4.08
CA ASP A 15 25.81 16.12 -2.81
C ASP A 15 24.31 16.10 -2.47
N LEU A 16 23.47 15.80 -3.48
CA LEU A 16 22.05 15.58 -3.27
C LEU A 16 21.86 14.38 -2.34
N SER A 17 21.38 14.64 -1.13
CA SER A 17 21.25 13.67 -0.05
C SER A 17 19.83 13.67 0.51
N ILE A 18 19.42 12.49 0.98
CA ILE A 18 18.06 12.25 1.48
C ILE A 18 18.21 11.57 2.84
N SER A 19 17.69 12.21 3.88
CA SER A 19 17.61 11.66 5.25
C SER A 19 16.16 11.36 5.59
N LEU A 20 15.88 10.12 5.96
CA LEU A 20 14.52 9.64 6.21
C LEU A 20 14.18 9.71 7.70
N TYR A 21 12.96 10.15 8.00
CA TYR A 21 12.41 10.18 9.36
C TYR A 21 11.10 9.39 9.37
N PRO A 22 11.17 8.06 9.61
CA PRO A 22 9.97 7.21 9.62
C PRO A 22 8.95 7.57 10.69
N SER A 23 9.37 8.21 11.79
CA SER A 23 8.50 8.58 12.92
C SER A 23 7.45 9.64 12.59
N ASN A 24 7.71 10.50 11.62
CA ASN A 24 6.81 11.56 11.20
C ASN A 24 6.49 11.49 9.71
N SER A 25 6.86 10.39 9.04
CA SER A 25 6.70 10.18 7.61
C SER A 25 7.25 11.35 6.77
N THR A 26 8.48 11.78 7.07
CA THR A 26 9.14 12.85 6.30
C THR A 26 10.48 12.43 5.73
N ALA A 27 10.85 13.02 4.59
CA ALA A 27 12.20 13.00 4.05
C ALA A 27 12.77 14.42 4.07
N PHE A 28 14.00 14.56 4.59
CA PHE A 28 14.79 15.76 4.48
C PHE A 28 15.74 15.63 3.29
N VAL A 29 15.51 16.46 2.28
CA VAL A 29 16.34 16.52 1.08
C VAL A 29 17.28 17.71 1.22
N SER A 30 18.58 17.50 1.03
CA SER A 30 19.57 18.58 1.08
C SER A 30 20.59 18.46 -0.04
N TRP A 31 21.17 19.58 -0.44
CA TRP A 31 22.12 19.64 -1.54
C TRP A 31 23.11 20.79 -1.35
N ILE A 32 24.21 20.72 -2.09
CA ILE A 32 25.18 21.80 -2.24
C ILE A 32 24.90 22.49 -3.59
N PRO A 33 24.71 23.83 -3.61
CA PRO A 33 24.58 24.58 -4.85
C PRO A 33 25.73 24.33 -5.83
N SER A 34 25.45 24.51 -7.12
CA SER A 34 26.48 24.48 -8.14
C SER A 34 27.49 25.62 -7.93
N THR A 35 28.63 25.53 -8.60
CA THR A 35 29.78 26.41 -8.36
C THR A 35 29.49 27.90 -8.63
N ASP A 36 28.40 28.22 -9.33
CA ASP A 36 27.98 29.57 -9.70
C ASP A 36 26.58 29.90 -9.14
N VAL A 37 26.51 30.04 -7.81
CA VAL A 37 25.26 30.28 -7.07
C VAL A 37 24.58 31.59 -7.47
N THR A 38 25.38 32.60 -7.87
CA THR A 38 24.90 33.91 -8.30
C THR A 38 24.03 33.86 -9.55
N ASN A 39 24.15 32.79 -10.34
CA ASN A 39 23.40 32.61 -11.57
C ASN A 39 22.15 31.75 -11.41
N ILE A 40 21.84 31.22 -10.21
CA ILE A 40 20.66 30.39 -9.97
C ILE A 40 19.46 31.28 -9.59
N LEU A 41 18.36 31.14 -10.31
CA LEU A 41 17.08 31.81 -10.02
C LEU A 41 16.27 31.06 -8.95
N PHE A 42 16.07 29.77 -9.17
CA PHE A 42 15.32 28.88 -8.28
C PHE A 42 15.69 27.42 -8.56
N TYR A 43 15.25 26.55 -7.65
CA TYR A 43 15.26 25.11 -7.84
C TYR A 43 13.85 24.59 -8.04
N GLN A 44 13.71 23.55 -8.86
CA GLN A 44 12.48 22.76 -8.96
C GLN A 44 12.80 21.36 -8.47
N LEU A 45 12.11 20.94 -7.41
CA LEU A 45 12.21 19.60 -6.87
C LEU A 45 10.99 18.82 -7.34
N GLU A 46 11.24 17.69 -7.99
CA GLU A 46 10.25 16.70 -8.35
C GLU A 46 10.49 15.43 -7.54
N PHE A 47 9.43 14.88 -6.96
CA PHE A 47 9.46 13.71 -6.11
C PHE A 47 8.31 12.81 -6.54
N LEU A 48 8.65 11.69 -7.18
CA LEU A 48 7.67 10.80 -7.81
C LEU A 48 7.82 9.37 -7.30
N PRO A 49 6.70 8.68 -7.02
CA PRO A 49 6.73 7.24 -6.72
C PRO A 49 7.16 6.46 -7.97
N LYS A 50 8.03 5.48 -7.76
CA LYS A 50 8.38 4.44 -8.75
C LYS A 50 7.57 3.17 -8.56
N THR A 51 7.11 2.91 -7.33
CA THR A 51 6.18 1.84 -7.04
C THR A 51 4.80 2.13 -7.65
N LYS A 52 4.22 1.14 -8.34
CA LYS A 52 2.86 1.21 -8.90
C LYS A 52 1.82 0.76 -7.87
N ASP A 53 1.82 1.40 -6.71
CA ASP A 53 0.86 1.15 -5.65
C ASP A 53 0.03 2.44 -5.41
N PRO A 54 -1.31 2.38 -5.40
CA PRO A 54 -2.15 3.54 -5.11
C PRO A 54 -1.84 4.19 -3.75
N TYR A 55 -1.34 3.43 -2.77
CA TYR A 55 -0.94 3.92 -1.46
C TYR A 55 0.41 4.69 -1.48
N CYS A 56 1.15 4.62 -2.59
CA CYS A 56 2.37 5.40 -2.81
C CYS A 56 2.11 6.75 -3.51
N TYR A 57 0.84 7.14 -3.66
CA TYR A 57 0.48 8.40 -4.30
C TYR A 57 0.95 9.61 -3.48
N VAL A 58 1.31 10.68 -4.20
CA VAL A 58 1.84 11.93 -3.64
C VAL A 58 1.04 13.09 -4.22
N ASP A 59 0.42 13.88 -3.35
CA ASP A 59 -0.19 15.14 -3.73
C ASP A 59 0.90 16.20 -3.98
N ASN A 60 0.88 16.80 -5.17
CA ASN A 60 1.86 17.80 -5.63
C ASN A 60 3.31 17.29 -5.61
N PRO A 61 3.69 16.42 -6.56
CA PRO A 61 5.04 15.87 -6.63
C PRO A 61 6.12 16.92 -6.97
N THR A 62 5.73 18.13 -7.36
CA THR A 62 6.64 19.19 -7.79
C THR A 62 6.54 20.40 -6.87
N MET A 63 7.69 20.95 -6.47
CA MET A 63 7.77 22.19 -5.70
C MET A 63 8.88 23.11 -6.22
N THR A 64 8.61 24.41 -6.16
CA THR A 64 9.59 25.45 -6.48
C THR A 64 10.22 25.97 -5.20
N ILE A 65 11.55 26.01 -5.17
CA ILE A 65 12.35 26.35 -4.00
C ILE A 65 13.23 27.56 -4.35
N SER A 66 13.28 28.55 -3.47
CA SER A 66 14.15 29.72 -3.63
C SER A 66 15.62 29.32 -3.74
N ALA A 67 16.39 30.00 -4.59
CA ALA A 67 17.84 29.81 -4.73
C ALA A 67 18.62 29.98 -3.40
N SER A 68 18.05 30.72 -2.44
CA SER A 68 18.63 30.93 -1.10
C SER A 68 18.55 29.69 -0.19
N ARG A 69 17.73 28.69 -0.53
CA ARG A 69 17.57 27.46 0.25
C ARG A 69 18.37 26.32 -0.37
N THR A 70 18.90 25.47 0.50
CA THR A 70 19.69 24.28 0.16
C THR A 70 19.07 23.00 0.69
N PHE A 71 17.81 23.07 1.12
CA PHE A 71 17.06 21.93 1.65
C PHE A 71 15.56 22.05 1.38
N ALA A 72 14.88 20.91 1.44
CA ALA A 72 13.44 20.76 1.38
C ALA A 72 12.98 19.62 2.29
N ILE A 73 11.74 19.70 2.76
CA ILE A 73 11.10 18.64 3.54
C ILE A 73 9.95 18.09 2.70
N LEU A 74 9.95 16.78 2.50
CA LEU A 74 8.91 16.05 1.78
C LEU A 74 8.06 15.28 2.78
N SER A 75 6.74 15.33 2.61
CA SER A 75 5.82 14.43 3.28
C SER A 75 5.73 13.13 2.49
N LEU A 76 5.91 12.00 3.15
CA LEU A 76 5.87 10.67 2.57
C LEU A 76 4.57 9.96 2.97
N PRO A 77 4.02 9.09 2.12
CA PRO A 77 2.88 8.26 2.50
C PRO A 77 3.26 7.31 3.64
N SER A 78 2.34 7.07 4.57
CA SER A 78 2.57 6.33 5.81
C SER A 78 2.05 4.89 5.80
N GLU A 79 1.45 4.43 4.71
CA GLU A 79 0.68 3.19 4.69
C GLU A 79 1.47 1.96 4.21
N THR A 80 2.33 2.13 3.21
CA THR A 80 3.07 1.03 2.59
C THR A 80 4.51 1.42 2.27
N GLU A 81 5.34 0.41 2.01
CA GLU A 81 6.68 0.62 1.49
C GLU A 81 6.63 1.13 0.05
N CYS A 82 7.35 2.22 -0.22
CA CYS A 82 7.36 2.88 -1.50
C CYS A 82 8.79 3.23 -1.94
N GLU A 83 9.10 2.97 -3.20
CA GLU A 83 10.31 3.48 -3.86
C GLU A 83 10.00 4.84 -4.51
N PHE A 84 10.87 5.81 -4.30
CA PHE A 84 10.75 7.16 -4.81
C PHE A 84 12.02 7.60 -5.54
N GLU A 85 11.85 8.57 -6.43
CA GLU A 85 12.95 9.30 -7.06
C GLU A 85 12.76 10.79 -6.84
N VAL A 86 13.79 11.44 -6.33
CA VAL A 86 13.89 12.90 -6.25
C VAL A 86 14.74 13.36 -7.42
N ALA A 87 14.19 14.29 -8.21
CA ALA A 87 14.92 15.04 -9.22
C ALA A 87 14.95 16.51 -8.81
N LEU A 88 16.14 17.07 -8.64
CA LEU A 88 16.34 18.48 -8.32
C LEU A 88 16.98 19.19 -9.51
N SER A 89 16.23 20.08 -10.14
CA SER A 89 16.69 20.93 -11.23
C SER A 89 17.02 22.33 -10.72
N ASN A 90 18.18 22.87 -11.06
CA ASN A 90 18.51 24.29 -10.87
C ASN A 90 18.33 25.06 -12.17
N PHE A 91 17.67 26.21 -12.11
CA PHE A 91 17.43 27.09 -13.26
C PHE A 91 18.29 28.34 -13.19
N ASP A 92 18.98 28.66 -14.27
CA ASP A 92 19.78 29.87 -14.36
C ASP A 92 19.03 31.09 -14.93
N LEU A 93 19.66 32.27 -14.89
CA LEU A 93 19.11 33.53 -15.46
C LEU A 93 18.76 33.44 -16.95
N HIS A 94 19.27 32.44 -17.67
CA HIS A 94 19.03 32.20 -19.09
C HIS A 94 18.00 31.08 -19.32
N ALA A 95 17.27 30.66 -18.28
CA ALA A 95 16.30 29.57 -18.29
C ALA A 95 16.89 28.21 -18.73
N ARG A 96 18.18 27.99 -18.50
CA ARG A 96 18.82 26.69 -18.70
C ARG A 96 18.74 25.90 -17.40
N GLU A 97 18.52 24.60 -17.52
CA GLU A 97 18.41 23.70 -16.38
C GLU A 97 19.54 22.67 -16.33
N ALA A 98 19.88 22.25 -15.12
CA ALA A 98 20.67 21.05 -14.86
C ALA A 98 20.03 20.28 -13.70
N THR A 99 19.98 18.95 -13.81
CA THR A 99 19.22 18.10 -12.88
C THR A 99 20.12 17.06 -12.21
N ALA A 100 20.01 16.95 -10.89
CA ALA A 100 20.53 15.82 -10.12
C ALA A 100 19.37 14.90 -9.71
N LYS A 101 19.59 13.59 -9.70
CA LYS A 101 18.56 12.60 -9.33
C LYS A 101 19.07 11.65 -8.26
N GLN A 102 18.21 11.30 -7.32
CA GLN A 102 18.50 10.34 -6.26
C GLN A 102 17.26 9.48 -5.99
N LYS A 103 17.45 8.16 -5.93
CA LYS A 103 16.40 7.22 -5.53
C LYS A 103 16.52 6.84 -4.06
N PHE A 104 15.38 6.55 -3.44
CA PHE A 104 15.33 6.03 -2.09
C PHE A 104 14.06 5.20 -1.87
N THR A 105 14.12 4.30 -0.89
CA THR A 105 12.96 3.52 -0.44
C THR A 105 12.56 4.00 0.94
N PHE A 106 11.26 4.19 1.15
CA PHE A 106 10.70 4.55 2.44
C PHE A 106 9.80 3.41 2.94
N THR A 107 10.07 2.96 4.16
CA THR A 107 9.28 1.94 4.85
C THR A 107 8.69 2.58 6.12
N PRO A 108 7.35 2.70 6.23
CA PRO A 108 6.71 3.28 7.40
C PRO A 108 6.99 2.48 8.68
N LEU A 109 6.95 3.14 9.85
CA LEU A 109 7.05 2.43 11.13
C LEU A 109 5.85 1.50 11.31
N GLY A 110 6.13 0.25 11.68
CA GLY A 110 5.09 -0.76 11.90
C GLY A 110 4.54 -1.38 10.61
N TYR A 111 5.08 -1.03 9.44
CA TYR A 111 4.82 -1.77 8.22
C TYR A 111 5.41 -3.18 8.32
N ASP A 112 4.54 -4.18 8.34
CA ASP A 112 4.91 -5.58 8.16
C ASP A 112 4.31 -6.07 6.83
N PRO A 113 5.14 -6.39 5.82
CA PRO A 113 4.64 -6.85 4.52
C PRO A 113 3.81 -8.13 4.62
N ASN A 114 3.98 -8.92 5.68
CA ASN A 114 3.22 -10.13 5.91
C ASN A 114 1.82 -9.86 6.47
N MET A 115 1.58 -8.71 7.10
CA MET A 115 0.28 -8.39 7.72
C MET A 115 -0.83 -8.26 6.66
N SER A 116 -0.52 -7.70 5.50
CA SER A 116 -1.45 -7.62 4.36
C SER A 116 -1.81 -9.01 3.82
N GLN A 117 -0.86 -9.94 3.79
CA GLN A 117 -1.10 -11.32 3.37
C GLN A 117 -1.99 -12.06 4.36
N ILE A 118 -1.77 -11.85 5.66
CA ILE A 118 -2.60 -12.44 6.73
C ILE A 118 -4.03 -11.91 6.65
N ALA A 119 -4.23 -10.61 6.43
CA ALA A 119 -5.56 -10.01 6.27
C ALA A 119 -6.34 -10.63 5.09
N ASN A 120 -5.67 -10.80 3.94
CA ASN A 120 -6.26 -11.44 2.76
C ASN A 120 -6.60 -12.92 3.00
N LEU A 121 -5.78 -13.63 3.78
CA LEU A 121 -6.05 -15.01 4.20
C LEU A 121 -7.33 -15.12 5.03
N TRP A 122 -7.55 -14.20 5.98
CA TRP A 122 -8.79 -14.16 6.77
C TRP A 122 -10.03 -13.92 5.92
N LEU A 123 -9.91 -13.09 4.88
CA LEU A 123 -10.97 -12.79 3.92
C LEU A 123 -11.43 -14.03 3.14
N ILE A 124 -10.55 -15.01 2.96
CA ILE A 124 -10.84 -16.28 2.28
C ILE A 124 -11.29 -17.36 3.28
N ILE A 125 -10.64 -17.45 4.44
CA ILE A 125 -10.91 -18.48 5.46
C ILE A 125 -12.28 -18.27 6.12
N ALA A 126 -12.65 -17.03 6.42
CA ALA A 126 -13.93 -16.73 7.07
C ALA A 126 -15.15 -17.25 6.27
N PRO A 127 -15.35 -16.90 4.99
CA PRO A 127 -16.51 -17.36 4.23
C PRO A 127 -16.49 -18.86 3.97
N THR A 128 -15.32 -19.44 3.69
CA THR A 128 -15.20 -20.89 3.47
C THR A 128 -15.57 -21.69 4.73
N SER A 129 -15.17 -21.22 5.92
CA SER A 129 -15.56 -21.85 7.19
C SER A 129 -17.08 -21.79 7.43
N VAL A 130 -17.72 -20.65 7.10
CA VAL A 130 -19.16 -20.46 7.28
C VAL A 130 -19.95 -21.40 6.35
N VAL A 131 -19.54 -21.52 5.09
CA VAL A 131 -20.15 -22.43 4.12
C VAL A 131 -20.02 -23.89 4.57
N LEU A 132 -18.82 -24.31 5.02
CA LEU A 132 -18.62 -25.66 5.52
C LEU A 132 -19.47 -25.94 6.77
N SER A 133 -19.55 -24.98 7.68
CA SER A 133 -20.37 -25.08 8.90
C SER A 133 -21.85 -25.26 8.56
N LEU A 134 -22.37 -24.45 7.64
CA LEU A 134 -23.73 -24.57 7.10
C LEU A 134 -23.97 -25.95 6.46
N CYS A 135 -23.03 -26.44 5.67
CA CYS A 135 -23.12 -27.77 5.07
C CYS A 135 -23.23 -28.87 6.15
N VAL A 136 -22.41 -28.81 7.20
CA VAL A 136 -22.46 -29.78 8.31
C VAL A 136 -23.79 -29.69 9.06
N ILE A 137 -24.26 -28.49 9.38
CA ILE A 137 -25.54 -28.27 10.06
C ILE A 137 -26.71 -28.83 9.23
N LEU A 138 -26.74 -28.57 7.92
CA LEU A 138 -27.78 -29.08 7.03
C LEU A 138 -27.78 -30.61 6.93
N ARG A 139 -26.59 -31.23 6.85
CA ARG A 139 -26.45 -32.70 6.90
C ARG A 139 -26.93 -33.27 8.22
N PHE A 140 -26.63 -32.61 9.34
CA PHE A 140 -27.07 -33.04 10.65
C PHE A 140 -28.59 -32.89 10.84
N ALA A 141 -29.18 -31.78 10.38
CA ALA A 141 -30.61 -31.53 10.42
C ALA A 141 -31.39 -32.56 9.59
N THR A 142 -30.93 -32.85 8.37
CA THR A 142 -31.54 -33.88 7.50
C THR A 142 -31.41 -35.27 8.10
N TYR A 143 -30.27 -35.60 8.72
CA TYR A 143 -30.08 -36.84 9.46
C TYR A 143 -31.06 -36.98 10.64
N CYS A 144 -31.15 -35.96 11.50
CA CYS A 144 -32.08 -35.92 12.64
C CYS A 144 -33.55 -36.05 12.19
N HIS A 145 -33.94 -35.33 11.14
CA HIS A 145 -35.29 -35.41 10.59
C HIS A 145 -35.62 -36.82 10.09
N SER A 146 -34.68 -37.49 9.40
CA SER A 146 -34.87 -38.87 8.94
C SER A 146 -35.05 -39.86 10.10
N ARG A 147 -34.27 -39.70 11.18
CA ARG A 147 -34.34 -40.52 12.40
C ARG A 147 -35.68 -40.36 13.13
N ILE A 148 -36.14 -39.12 13.31
CA ILE A 148 -37.43 -38.83 13.94
C ILE A 148 -38.57 -39.44 13.11
N LYS A 149 -38.54 -39.27 11.79
CA LYS A 149 -39.56 -39.86 10.89
C LYS A 149 -39.61 -41.39 11.01
N LYS A 150 -38.45 -42.06 11.10
CA LYS A 150 -38.36 -43.51 11.31
C LYS A 150 -38.93 -43.93 12.68
N TRP A 151 -38.60 -43.19 13.74
CA TRP A 151 -39.11 -43.43 15.10
C TRP A 151 -40.64 -43.28 15.18
N VAL A 152 -41.19 -42.23 14.59
CA VAL A 152 -42.65 -42.01 14.53
C VAL A 152 -43.35 -43.15 13.80
N LYS A 153 -42.79 -43.65 12.70
CA LYS A 153 -43.34 -44.81 11.96
C LYS A 153 -43.35 -46.07 12.83
N LEU A 154 -42.24 -46.39 13.50
CA LEU A 154 -42.14 -47.56 14.41
C LEU A 154 -43.09 -47.46 15.60
N SER A 155 -43.28 -46.27 16.16
CA SER A 155 -44.24 -46.05 17.26
C SER A 155 -45.68 -46.31 16.83
N LYS A 156 -46.06 -45.87 15.61
CA LYS A 156 -47.39 -46.16 15.05
C LYS A 156 -47.61 -47.66 14.81
N GLU A 157 -46.62 -48.37 14.28
CA GLU A 157 -46.67 -49.83 14.07
C GLU A 157 -46.84 -50.60 15.39
N LYS A 158 -46.05 -50.26 16.41
CA LYS A 158 -46.18 -50.87 17.75
C LYS A 158 -47.56 -50.66 18.37
N LYS A 159 -48.16 -49.49 18.19
CA LYS A 159 -49.53 -49.22 18.67
C LYS A 159 -50.58 -50.08 17.96
N LYS A 160 -50.44 -50.34 16.64
CA LYS A 160 -51.35 -51.23 15.91
C LYS A 160 -51.29 -52.67 16.45
N MET A 161 -50.09 -53.20 16.66
CA MET A 161 -49.91 -54.58 17.14
C MET A 161 -50.46 -54.82 18.57
N GLN A 162 -50.54 -53.78 19.40
CA GLN A 162 -51.12 -53.88 20.75
C GLN A 162 -52.67 -53.94 20.72
N VAL A 163 -53.31 -53.36 19.71
CA VAL A 163 -54.77 -53.35 19.57
C VAL A 163 -55.29 -54.68 19.01
N GLU A 164 -54.48 -55.42 18.26
CA GLU A 164 -54.85 -56.69 17.63
C GLU A 164 -54.55 -57.94 18.49
N LYS A 165 -54.13 -57.81 19.75
CA LYS A 165 -53.92 -59.00 20.60
C LYS A 165 -55.25 -59.73 20.83
N PRO A 166 -55.43 -60.97 20.34
CA PRO A 166 -56.64 -61.72 20.59
C PRO A 166 -56.70 -62.09 22.08
N VAL A 167 -57.86 -61.86 22.69
CA VAL A 167 -58.17 -62.37 24.02
C VAL A 167 -58.26 -63.89 23.88
N MET A 168 -57.22 -64.60 24.30
CA MET A 168 -57.31 -66.05 24.45
C MET A 168 -58.19 -66.33 25.66
N VAL A 169 -59.41 -66.79 25.33
CA VAL A 169 -60.42 -67.33 26.25
C VAL A 169 -60.00 -68.72 26.68
#